data_AF-A0A832UBV7-F1
#
_entry.id   AF-A0A832UBV7-F1
#
_cell.length_a   1.000
_cell.length_b   1.000
_cell.length_c   1.000
_cell.angle_alpha   90.00
_cell.angle_beta   90.00
_cell.angle_gamma   90.00
#
_symmetry.space_group_name_H-M   'P 1'
#
loop_
_entity.id
_entity.type
_entity.pdbx_description
1 polymer ?
#
loop_
_entity_poly.entity_id
_entity_poly.type
_entity_poly.pdbx_seq_one_letter_code
_entity_poly.pdbx_strand_id
1 'polypeptide(L)'
;MKTKLALIGIFFIILLTENVAADSPYGKIDVYYNDEFLPGKEIAKPALKIGEPFNVSINLTVYQKSEVALKLSEIGEGYFLIVNGSTSKMDKYRADIIEK
;
A
#
# COMPACT_ATOMS: atom_id res chain seq x y z
N MET A 1 38.93 30.57 2.93
CA MET A 1 37.86 30.63 1.89
C MET A 1 37.52 29.27 1.30
N LYS A 2 38.51 28.49 0.84
CA LYS A 2 38.28 27.20 0.14
C LYS A 2 37.50 26.14 0.96
N THR A 3 37.79 26.01 2.26
CA THR A 3 37.10 25.07 3.15
C THR A 3 35.64 25.47 3.45
N LYS A 4 35.35 26.76 3.59
CA LYS A 4 33.97 27.26 3.76
C LYS A 4 33.14 27.03 2.49
N LEU A 5 33.74 27.22 1.31
CA LEU A 5 33.08 26.97 0.04
C LEU A 5 32.79 25.47 -0.18
N ALA A 6 33.72 24.60 0.23
CA ALA A 6 33.53 23.15 0.20
C ALA A 6 32.38 22.69 1.13
N LEU A 7 32.30 23.25 2.34
CA LEU A 7 31.21 22.96 3.29
C LEU A 7 29.83 23.39 2.75
N ILE A 8 29.76 24.55 2.10
CA ILE A 8 28.52 25.02 1.46
C ILE A 8 28.12 24.10 0.31
N GLY A 9 29.07 23.65 -0.52
CA GLY A 9 28.81 22.69 -1.59
C GLY A 9 28.29 21.34 -1.07
N ILE A 10 28.87 20.81 0.00
CA ILE A 10 28.41 19.57 0.65
C ILE A 10 27.00 19.75 1.21
N PHE A 11 26.69 20.90 1.83
CA PHE A 11 25.36 21.20 2.34
C PHE A 11 24.30 21.22 1.22
N PHE A 12 24.61 21.81 0.06
CA PHE A 12 23.71 21.78 -1.10
C PHE A 12 23.52 20.37 -1.68
N ILE A 13 24.56 19.52 -1.69
CA ILE A 13 24.44 18.12 -2.15
C ILE A 13 23.50 17.33 -1.23
N ILE A 14 23.58 17.55 0.09
CA ILE A 14 22.69 16.89 1.07
C ILE A 14 21.24 17.37 0.92
N LEU A 15 21.03 18.64 0.54
CA LEU A 15 19.68 19.17 0.27
C LEU A 15 19.05 18.62 -1.02
N LEU A 16 19.86 18.16 -1.98
CA LEU A 16 19.39 17.60 -3.25
C LEU A 16 19.02 16.12 -3.16
N THR A 17 19.34 15.44 -2.05
CA THR A 17 18.87 14.06 -1.82
C THR A 17 17.45 14.10 -1.30
N GLU A 18 16.47 14.25 -2.20
CA GLU A 18 15.09 13.93 -1.86
C GLU A 18 14.99 12.43 -1.60
N ASN A 19 14.31 12.06 -0.51
CA ASN A 19 13.91 10.68 -0.27
C ASN A 19 12.81 10.35 -1.27
N VAL A 20 13.18 9.94 -2.49
CA VAL A 20 12.21 9.50 -3.48
C VAL A 20 11.65 8.16 -2.98
N ALA A 21 10.40 8.18 -2.50
CA ALA A 21 9.65 6.95 -2.35
C ALA A 21 9.55 6.33 -3.75
N ALA A 22 10.14 5.16 -3.92
CA ALA A 22 10.13 4.47 -5.20
C ALA A 22 8.72 3.91 -5.43
N ASP A 23 7.87 4.68 -6.10
CA ASP A 23 6.59 4.19 -6.59
C ASP A 23 6.82 3.09 -7.63
N SER A 24 5.98 2.05 -7.58
CA SER A 24 6.06 0.99 -8.58
C SER A 24 5.61 1.53 -9.95
N PRO A 25 6.39 1.30 -11.03
CA PRO A 25 6.01 1.73 -12.36
C PRO A 25 4.83 0.93 -12.94
N TYR A 26 4.45 -0.19 -12.30
CA TYR A 26 3.40 -1.08 -12.77
C TYR A 26 2.02 -0.77 -12.18
N GLY A 27 1.97 -0.10 -11.04
CA GLY A 27 0.74 0.15 -10.31
C GLY A 27 0.97 0.52 -8.85
N LYS A 28 -0.13 0.66 -8.10
CA LYS A 28 -0.11 0.94 -6.67
C LYS A 28 -1.19 0.16 -5.93
N ILE A 29 -0.98 -0.05 -4.64
CA ILE A 29 -1.93 -0.68 -3.73
C ILE A 29 -2.24 0.33 -2.63
N ASP A 30 -3.50 0.74 -2.56
CA ASP A 30 -4.00 1.60 -1.49
C ASP A 30 -4.86 0.76 -0.53
N VAL A 31 -4.62 0.89 0.77
CA VAL A 31 -5.36 0.15 1.80
C VAL A 31 -6.12 1.13 2.69
N TYR A 32 -7.35 0.79 3.04
CA TYR A 32 -8.22 1.62 3.86
C TYR A 32 -8.77 0.83 5.03
N TYR A 33 -8.97 1.52 6.16
CA TYR A 33 -9.67 1.03 7.34
C TYR A 33 -10.84 1.97 7.63
N ASN A 34 -12.08 1.46 7.60
CA ASN A 34 -13.30 2.27 7.73
C ASN A 34 -13.26 3.52 6.84
N ASP A 35 -12.88 3.33 5.57
CA ASP A 35 -12.74 4.38 4.55
C ASP A 35 -11.61 5.40 4.77
N GLU A 36 -10.84 5.28 5.85
CA GLU A 36 -9.64 6.08 6.09
C GLU A 36 -8.41 5.42 5.48
N PHE A 37 -7.63 6.21 4.72
CA PHE A 37 -6.42 5.73 4.05
C PHE A 37 -5.33 5.35 5.06
N LEU A 38 -4.76 4.15 4.92
CA LEU A 38 -3.65 3.65 5.71
C LEU A 38 -2.33 3.87 4.95
N PRO A 39 -1.46 4.82 5.36
CA PRO A 39 -0.34 5.29 4.54
C PRO A 39 0.84 4.31 4.36
N GLY A 40 0.70 3.02 4.66
CA GLY A 40 1.66 1.95 4.33
C GLY A 40 3.08 2.04 4.90
N LYS A 41 3.47 3.20 5.46
CA LYS A 41 4.81 3.52 5.95
C LYS A 41 5.08 2.99 7.36
N GLU A 42 4.03 2.73 8.12
CA GLU A 42 4.08 2.17 9.46
C GLU A 42 3.14 0.97 9.56
N ILE A 43 3.43 0.03 10.46
CA ILE A 43 2.52 -1.08 10.78
C ILE A 43 1.20 -0.45 11.23
N ALA A 44 0.14 -0.62 10.44
CA ALA A 44 -1.17 -0.06 10.75
C ALA A 44 -1.64 -0.60 12.11
N LYS A 45 -1.94 0.32 13.04
CA LYS A 45 -2.52 0.03 14.36
C LYS A 45 -3.88 0.69 14.47
N PRO A 46 -4.88 0.30 13.66
CA PRO A 46 -6.21 0.86 13.79
C PRO A 46 -6.77 0.56 15.18
N ALA A 47 -7.40 1.55 15.80
CA ALA A 47 -8.07 1.37 17.07
C ALA A 47 -9.35 0.53 16.85
N LEU A 48 -9.33 -0.72 17.30
CA LEU A 48 -10.49 -1.61 17.20
C LEU A 48 -11.45 -1.36 18.36
N LYS A 49 -12.73 -1.14 18.05
CA LYS A 49 -13.80 -1.15 19.04
C LYS A 49 -14.34 -2.57 19.19
N ILE A 50 -14.28 -3.10 20.40
CA ILE A 50 -14.74 -4.46 20.69
C ILE A 50 -16.26 -4.54 20.42
N GLY A 51 -16.67 -5.56 19.66
CA GLY A 51 -18.07 -5.81 19.34
C GLY A 51 -18.62 -5.02 18.16
N GLU A 52 -17.85 -4.08 17.59
CA GLU A 52 -18.23 -3.36 16.38
C GLU A 52 -17.50 -3.96 15.16
N PRO A 53 -18.21 -4.21 14.04
CA PRO A 53 -17.54 -4.60 12.80
C PRO A 53 -16.72 -3.43 12.25
N PHE A 54 -15.71 -3.75 11.44
CA PHE A 54 -14.92 -2.77 10.71
C PHE A 54 -14.73 -3.23 9.27
N ASN A 55 -14.46 -2.27 8.39
CA ASN A 55 -14.24 -2.50 6.97
C ASN A 55 -12.75 -2.34 6.64
N VAL A 56 -12.25 -3.23 5.80
CA VAL A 56 -10.93 -3.11 5.17
C VAL A 56 -11.13 -3.14 3.66
N SER A 57 -10.55 -2.16 2.97
CA SER A 57 -10.61 -2.04 1.52
C SER A 57 -9.20 -2.05 0.95
N ILE A 58 -8.97 -2.82 -0.11
CA ILE A 58 -7.70 -2.90 -0.82
C ILE A 58 -7.95 -2.55 -2.27
N ASN A 59 -7.43 -1.40 -2.71
CA ASN A 59 -7.60 -0.90 -4.06
C ASN A 59 -6.29 -1.07 -4.83
N LEU A 60 -6.29 -1.96 -5.81
CA LEU A 60 -5.18 -2.12 -6.74
C LEU A 60 -5.44 -1.29 -7.99
N THR A 61 -4.51 -0.39 -8.31
CA THR A 61 -4.50 0.35 -9.58
C THR A 61 -3.32 -0.14 -10.42
N VAL A 62 -3.55 -0.52 -11.67
CA VAL A 62 -2.51 -0.86 -12.63
C VAL A 62 -2.31 0.28 -13.64
N TYR A 63 -1.07 0.51 -14.08
CA TYR A 63 -0.74 1.58 -15.03
C TYR A 63 -0.57 1.08 -16.47
N GLN A 64 -0.61 -0.24 -16.64
CA GLN A 64 -0.54 -0.94 -17.91
C GLN A 64 -1.37 -2.21 -17.81
N LYS A 65 -1.66 -2.84 -18.96
CA LYS A 65 -2.22 -4.18 -19.00
C LYS A 65 -1.31 -5.13 -18.22
N SER A 66 -1.85 -5.74 -17.18
CA SER A 66 -1.12 -6.59 -16.25
C SER A 66 -1.95 -7.82 -15.90
N GLU A 67 -1.29 -8.97 -15.84
CA GLU A 67 -1.84 -10.14 -15.15
C GLU A 67 -1.58 -9.96 -13.64
N VAL A 68 -2.66 -9.94 -12.87
CA VAL A 68 -2.62 -9.69 -11.42
C VAL A 68 -3.08 -10.94 -10.71
N ALA A 69 -2.22 -11.51 -9.87
CA ALA A 69 -2.56 -12.59 -8.97
C ALA A 69 -2.62 -12.09 -7.51
N LEU A 70 -3.72 -12.38 -6.82
CA LEU A 70 -3.92 -12.01 -5.42
C LEU A 70 -4.51 -13.17 -4.61
N LYS A 71 -4.18 -13.19 -3.32
CA LYS A 71 -4.80 -14.04 -2.31
C LYS A 71 -4.99 -13.22 -1.05
N LEU A 72 -6.22 -13.17 -0.55
CA LEU A 72 -6.53 -12.62 0.76
C LEU A 72 -6.49 -13.76 1.78
N SER A 73 -5.77 -13.58 2.88
CA SER A 73 -5.61 -14.57 3.95
C SER A 73 -5.79 -13.91 5.32
N GLU A 74 -6.25 -14.68 6.29
CA GLU A 74 -6.43 -14.27 7.68
C GLU A 74 -5.59 -15.14 8.62
N ILE A 75 -5.25 -14.62 9.81
CA ILE A 75 -4.46 -15.38 10.81
C ILE A 75 -5.29 -16.50 11.46
N GLY A 76 -6.62 -16.40 11.44
CA GLY A 76 -7.52 -17.49 11.77
C GLY A 76 -8.59 -17.67 10.69
N GLU A 77 -9.72 -18.27 11.03
CA GLU A 77 -10.75 -18.66 10.05
C GLU A 77 -12.10 -18.01 10.37
N GLY A 78 -12.71 -17.38 9.37
CA GLY A 78 -14.06 -16.83 9.44
C GLY A 78 -14.17 -15.46 10.11
N TYR A 79 -13.07 -14.73 10.27
CA TYR A 79 -13.10 -13.38 10.86
C TYR A 79 -13.47 -12.31 9.84
N PHE A 80 -13.17 -12.55 8.56
CA PHE A 80 -13.44 -11.60 7.49
C PHE A 80 -14.36 -12.17 6.42
N LEU A 81 -15.27 -11.32 5.94
CA LEU A 81 -16.11 -11.59 4.78
C LEU A 81 -15.70 -10.67 3.63
N ILE A 82 -15.50 -11.23 2.44
CA ILE A 82 -15.31 -10.42 1.23
C ILE A 82 -16.68 -9.91 0.77
N VAL A 83 -16.92 -8.61 1.00
CA VAL A 83 -18.18 -7.94 0.61
C VAL A 83 -18.18 -7.57 -0.87
N ASN A 84 -17.04 -7.09 -1.38
CA ASN A 84 -16.88 -6.70 -2.78
C ASN A 84 -15.49 -7.13 -3.27
N GLY A 85 -15.42 -7.88 -4.37
CA GLY A 85 -14.18 -8.38 -4.94
C GLY A 85 -14.42 -9.44 -6.02
N SER A 86 -13.35 -9.87 -6.68
CA SER A 86 -13.39 -10.90 -7.74
C SER A 86 -13.63 -12.32 -7.22
N THR A 87 -13.65 -12.51 -5.90
CA THR A 87 -13.93 -13.77 -5.21
C THR A 87 -14.68 -13.49 -3.92
N SER A 88 -15.50 -14.45 -3.51
CA SER A 88 -16.20 -14.44 -2.20
C SER A 88 -15.48 -15.29 -1.15
N LYS A 89 -14.31 -15.86 -1.46
CA LYS A 89 -13.60 -16.82 -0.62
C LYS A 89 -12.22 -16.30 -0.22
N MET A 90 -11.92 -16.36 1.07
CA MET A 90 -10.56 -16.23 1.61
C MET A 90 -9.70 -17.44 1.22
N ASP A 91 -8.38 -17.27 1.33
CA ASP A 91 -7.33 -18.26 1.08
C ASP A 91 -7.35 -18.91 -0.30
N LYS A 92 -7.99 -18.25 -1.26
CA LYS A 92 -8.03 -18.69 -2.65
C LYS A 92 -7.23 -17.72 -3.52
N TYR A 93 -6.27 -18.26 -4.27
CA TYR A 93 -5.63 -17.50 -5.33
C TYR A 93 -6.63 -17.18 -6.44
N ARG A 94 -6.58 -15.93 -6.89
CA ARG A 94 -7.27 -15.48 -8.08
C ARG A 94 -6.30 -14.68 -8.94
N ALA A 95 -6.27 -15.00 -10.23
CA ALA A 95 -5.58 -14.22 -11.24
C ALA A 95 -6.60 -13.65 -12.22
N ASP A 96 -6.47 -12.38 -12.55
CA ASP A 96 -7.26 -11.71 -13.58
C ASP A 96 -6.35 -10.75 -14.36
N ILE A 97 -6.70 -10.50 -15.63
CA ILE A 97 -6.04 -9.47 -16.44
C ILE A 97 -6.75 -8.15 -16.14
N ILE A 98 -6.00 -7.15 -15.67
CA ILE A 98 -6.50 -5.81 -15.38
C ILE A 98 -5.90 -4.84 -16.40
N GLU A 99 -6.76 -4.00 -16.95
CA GLU A 99 -6.44 -2.95 -17.90
C GLU A 99 -6.92 -1.60 -17.34
N LYS A 100 -6.35 -0.49 -17.82
CA LYS A 100 -6.68 0.86 -17.37
C LYS A 100 -7.97 1.37 -18.01
#